data_AF-A0A7W2SM74-F1
#
_entry.id   AF-A0A7W2SM74-F1
#
_cell.length_a   1.000
_cell.length_b   1.000
_cell.length_c   1.000
_cell.angle_alpha   90.00
_cell.angle_beta   90.00
_cell.angle_gamma   90.00
#
_symmetry.space_group_name_H-M   'P 1'
#
loop_
_entity.id
_entity.type
_entity.pdbx_description
1 polymer ?
#
loop_
_entity_poly.entity_id
_entity_poly.type
_entity_poly.pdbx_seq_one_letter_code
_entity_poly.pdbx_strand_id
1 'polypeptide(L)'
;MESKNKSIYISLIVLFLITSCASQPISIDSNSPGFFIGLFHGFSIVFSLIGSLFTDIRIYASPNSGGWYDYGYFIGVAAFFNVVKKFEQSYS
;
A
#
# COMPACT_ATOMS: atom_id res chain seq x y z
N MET A 1 0.42 -25.73 26.70
CA MET A 1 -0.37 -24.98 25.68
C MET A 1 -0.53 -23.49 26.02
N GLU A 2 -0.22 -23.04 27.25
CA GLU A 2 -0.39 -21.64 27.69
C GLU A 2 0.63 -20.64 27.09
N SER A 3 1.88 -21.04 26.83
CA SER A 3 2.92 -20.11 26.36
C SER A 3 2.76 -19.66 24.89
N LYS A 4 2.30 -20.55 24.00
CA LYS A 4 2.03 -20.22 22.59
C LYS A 4 0.91 -19.20 22.47
N ASN A 5 -0.16 -19.36 23.24
CA ASN A 5 -1.30 -18.44 23.22
C ASN A 5 -0.91 -17.07 23.78
N LYS A 6 -0.14 -17.02 24.88
CA LYS A 6 0.39 -15.77 25.44
C LYS A 6 1.28 -15.01 24.43
N SER A 7 2.12 -15.73 23.67
CA SER A 7 2.95 -15.15 22.61
C SER A 7 2.10 -14.55 21.46
N ILE A 8 1.03 -15.25 21.05
CA ILE A 8 0.08 -14.74 20.04
C ILE A 8 -0.59 -13.45 20.53
N TYR A 9 -1.09 -13.43 21.77
CA TYR A 9 -1.73 -12.23 22.33
C TYR A 9 -0.75 -11.05 22.45
N ILE A 10 0.50 -11.30 22.86
CA ILE A 10 1.54 -10.26 22.89
C ILE A 10 1.81 -9.74 21.48
N SER A 11 1.93 -10.62 20.48
CA SER A 11 2.15 -10.23 19.08
C SER A 11 1.00 -9.38 18.53
N LEU A 12 -0.26 -9.76 18.81
CA LEU A 12 -1.45 -8.99 18.40
C LEU A 12 -1.50 -7.61 19.05
N ILE A 13 -1.18 -7.51 20.36
CA ILE A 13 -1.11 -6.23 21.07
C ILE A 13 -0.03 -5.34 20.47
N VAL A 14 1.16 -5.89 20.20
CA VAL A 14 2.26 -5.15 19.56
C VAL A 14 1.84 -4.66 18.17
N LEU A 15 1.19 -5.50 17.35
CA LEU A 15 0.67 -5.09 16.05
C LEU A 15 -0.33 -3.92 16.17
N PHE A 16 -1.25 -4.00 17.13
CA PHE A 16 -2.28 -2.98 17.33
C PHE A 16 -1.71 -1.65 17.85
N LEU A 17 -0.68 -1.69 18.68
CA LEU A 17 -0.01 -0.48 19.18
C LEU A 17 0.74 0.25 18.05
N ILE A 18 1.36 -0.48 17.12
CA ILE A 18 2.15 0.12 16.02
C ILE A 18 1.25 0.81 14.98
N THR A 19 0.02 0.32 14.74
CA THR A 19 -0.88 0.94 13.75
C THR A 19 -1.51 2.25 14.21
N SER A 20 -1.52 2.54 15.52
CA SER A 20 -2.14 3.74 16.09
C SER A 20 -1.47 5.07 15.70
N CYS A 21 -0.20 5.04 15.29
CA CYS A 21 0.56 6.24 14.92
C CYS A 21 0.43 6.61 13.43
N ALA A 22 -0.12 5.73 12.60
CA ALA A 22 -0.19 5.90 11.14
C ALA A 22 -1.42 6.72 10.68
N SER A 23 -1.69 7.86 11.33
CA SER A 23 -2.76 8.77 10.92
C SER A 23 -2.25 9.74 9.86
N GLN A 24 -2.93 9.79 8.72
CA GLN A 24 -2.66 10.71 7.61
C GLN A 24 -3.89 11.58 7.33
N PRO A 25 -3.71 12.89 7.04
CA PRO A 25 -4.82 13.76 6.73
C PRO A 25 -5.48 13.35 5.41
N ILE A 26 -6.79 13.14 5.44
CA ILE A 26 -7.60 12.95 4.24
C ILE A 26 -7.82 14.32 3.59
N SER A 27 -7.57 14.41 2.28
CA SER A 27 -7.93 15.59 1.51
C SER A 27 -9.35 15.45 0.95
N ILE A 28 -10.14 16.49 1.17
CA ILE A 28 -11.51 16.67 0.66
C ILE A 28 -11.54 17.52 -0.62
N ASP A 29 -10.37 17.91 -1.13
CA ASP A 29 -10.25 18.61 -2.42
C ASP A 29 -10.75 17.69 -3.54
N SER A 30 -11.55 18.23 -4.45
CA SER A 30 -11.98 17.57 -5.68
C SER A 30 -10.81 17.06 -6.54
N ASN A 31 -9.63 17.67 -6.41
CA ASN A 31 -8.42 17.26 -7.13
C ASN A 31 -7.60 16.19 -6.38
N SER A 32 -8.07 15.74 -5.22
CA SER A 32 -7.38 14.70 -4.45
C SER A 32 -7.31 13.40 -5.25
N PRO A 33 -6.15 12.71 -5.26
CA PRO A 33 -6.04 11.37 -5.80
C PRO A 33 -7.12 10.45 -5.23
N GLY A 34 -8.01 9.97 -6.10
CA GLY A 34 -9.08 9.02 -5.78
C GLY A 34 -8.79 7.63 -6.32
N PHE A 35 -9.83 6.81 -6.48
CA PHE A 35 -9.71 5.40 -6.87
C PHE A 35 -8.84 5.14 -8.10
N PHE A 36 -9.11 5.80 -9.23
CA PHE A 36 -8.38 5.54 -10.49
C PHE A 36 -6.91 5.97 -10.43
N ILE A 37 -6.61 7.06 -9.72
CA ILE A 37 -5.23 7.48 -9.49
C ILE A 37 -4.54 6.51 -8.53
N GLY A 38 -5.23 6.06 -7.48
CA GLY A 38 -4.74 5.00 -6.60
C GLY A 38 -4.39 3.74 -7.39
N LEU A 39 -5.28 3.28 -8.27
CA LEU A 39 -5.05 2.13 -9.14
C LEU A 39 -3.78 2.26 -9.98
N PHE A 40 -3.59 3.43 -10.61
CA PHE A 40 -2.38 3.70 -11.38
C PHE A 40 -1.12 3.76 -10.50
N HIS A 41 -1.16 4.49 -9.38
CA HIS A 41 -0.04 4.57 -8.44
C HIS A 41 0.38 3.19 -7.94
N GLY A 42 -0.58 2.35 -7.53
CA GLY A 42 -0.34 0.99 -7.09
C GLY A 42 0.25 0.10 -8.19
N PHE A 43 -0.24 0.21 -9.43
CA PHE A 43 0.32 -0.53 -10.56
C PHE A 43 1.77 -0.13 -10.86
N SER A 44 2.12 1.14 -10.64
CA SER A 44 3.46 1.67 -10.86
C SER A 44 4.42 1.54 -9.66
N ILE A 45 4.06 0.76 -8.63
CA ILE A 45 4.75 0.73 -7.32
C ILE A 45 6.28 0.53 -7.39
N VAL A 46 6.78 -0.32 -8.29
CA VAL A 46 8.23 -0.57 -8.42
C VAL A 46 8.93 0.65 -9.01
N PHE A 47 8.30 1.33 -9.98
CA PHE A 47 8.86 2.54 -10.58
C PHE A 47 8.87 3.71 -9.61
N SER A 48 7.79 3.90 -8.84
CA SER A 48 7.74 4.94 -7.82
C SER A 48 8.70 4.66 -6.67
N LEU A 49 8.91 3.39 -6.29
CA LEU A 49 9.97 2.99 -5.35
C LEU A 49 11.35 3.37 -5.87
N ILE A 50 11.69 3.00 -7.10
CA ILE A 50 12.98 3.37 -7.71
C ILE A 50 13.13 4.89 -7.77
N GLY A 51 12.12 5.62 -8.24
CA GLY A 51 12.13 7.08 -8.31
C GLY A 51 12.35 7.74 -6.93
N SER A 52 11.74 7.19 -5.88
CA SER A 52 11.87 7.69 -4.51
C SER A 52 13.30 7.58 -3.94
N LEU A 53 14.17 6.74 -4.52
CA LEU A 53 15.57 6.64 -4.11
C LEU A 53 16.43 7.80 -4.63
N PHE A 54 15.96 8.50 -5.67
CA PHE A 54 16.74 9.54 -6.34
C PHE A 54 16.05 10.91 -6.32
N THR A 55 14.77 10.97 -5.95
CA THR A 55 13.94 12.18 -6.03
C THR A 55 12.90 12.20 -4.91
N ASP A 56 12.26 13.36 -4.68
CA ASP A 56 11.21 13.55 -3.67
C ASP A 56 9.85 12.94 -4.07
N ILE A 57 9.85 11.90 -4.91
CA ILE A 57 8.65 11.15 -5.28
C ILE A 57 8.24 10.27 -4.08
N ARG A 58 6.98 10.38 -3.67
CA ARG A 58 6.39 9.44 -2.72
C ARG A 58 5.79 8.27 -3.48
N ILE A 59 6.03 7.07 -2.97
CA ILE A 59 5.39 5.84 -3.46
C ILE A 59 3.86 5.93 -3.32
N TYR A 60 3.41 6.59 -2.25
CA TYR A 60 2.01 6.79 -1.90
C TYR A 60 1.66 8.28 -1.88
N ALA A 61 0.54 8.66 -2.50
CA ALA A 61 0.12 10.06 -2.51
C ALA A 61 -0.28 10.53 -1.10
N SER A 62 0.17 11.72 -0.72
CA SER A 62 -0.24 12.38 0.51
C SER A 62 -0.33 13.90 0.28
N PRO A 63 -1.47 14.55 0.54
CA PRO A 63 -2.74 13.95 0.96
C PRO A 63 -3.48 13.23 -0.19
N ASN A 64 -4.44 12.36 0.14
CA ASN A 64 -5.28 11.62 -0.82
C ASN A 64 -6.74 11.54 -0.31
N SER A 65 -7.65 11.01 -1.14
CA SER A 65 -9.08 10.92 -0.80
C SER A 65 -9.44 9.81 0.22
N GLY A 66 -8.45 9.21 0.89
CA GLY A 66 -8.61 8.12 1.84
C GLY A 66 -9.00 6.79 1.19
N GLY A 67 -9.97 6.09 1.79
CA GLY A 67 -10.25 4.68 1.49
C GLY A 67 -10.47 4.32 0.01
N TRP A 68 -11.02 5.23 -0.81
CA TRP A 68 -11.15 4.97 -2.26
C TRP A 68 -9.80 4.93 -2.98
N TYR A 69 -8.89 5.83 -2.64
CA TYR A 69 -7.51 5.83 -3.14
C TYR A 69 -6.79 4.56 -2.66
N ASP A 70 -6.89 4.23 -1.38
CA ASP A 70 -6.27 3.06 -0.76
C ASP A 70 -6.73 1.76 -1.44
N TYR A 71 -8.03 1.63 -1.71
CA TYR A 71 -8.62 0.49 -2.39
C TYR A 71 -8.12 0.35 -3.83
N GLY A 72 -8.06 1.45 -4.58
CA GLY A 72 -7.48 1.47 -5.92
C GLY A 72 -6.01 1.05 -5.89
N TYR A 73 -5.22 1.65 -4.99
CA TYR A 73 -3.80 1.36 -4.81
C TYR A 73 -3.56 -0.13 -4.54
N PHE A 74 -4.32 -0.73 -3.64
CA PHE A 74 -4.23 -2.17 -3.34
C PHE A 74 -4.46 -3.04 -4.59
N ILE A 75 -5.53 -2.76 -5.36
CA ILE A 75 -5.81 -3.50 -6.60
C ILE A 75 -4.69 -3.30 -7.62
N GLY A 76 -4.15 -2.08 -7.74
CA GLY A 76 -3.06 -1.77 -8.67
C GLY A 76 -1.80 -2.58 -8.38
N VAL A 77 -1.40 -2.65 -7.11
CA VAL A 77 -0.27 -3.46 -6.66
C VAL A 77 -0.50 -4.94 -6.98
N ALA A 78 -1.67 -5.47 -6.63
CA ALA A 78 -2.02 -6.86 -6.92
C ALA A 78 -1.99 -7.14 -8.43
N ALA A 79 -2.50 -6.23 -9.26
CA ALA A 79 -2.50 -6.37 -10.71
C ALA A 79 -1.07 -6.40 -11.27
N PHE A 80 -0.18 -5.52 -10.81
CA PHE A 80 1.21 -5.49 -11.24
C PHE A 80 1.92 -6.84 -11.00
N PHE A 81 1.85 -7.36 -9.77
CA PHE A 81 2.50 -8.63 -9.44
C PHE A 81 1.86 -9.83 -10.15
N ASN A 82 0.56 -9.80 -10.44
CA ASN A 82 -0.08 -10.81 -11.27
C ASN A 82 0.44 -10.79 -12.72
N VAL A 83 0.65 -9.59 -13.30
CA VAL A 83 1.25 -9.45 -14.64
C VAL A 83 2.68 -9.97 -14.64
N VAL A 84 3.50 -9.59 -13.66
CA VAL A 84 4.89 -10.05 -13.53
C VAL A 84 4.95 -11.58 -13.42
N LYS A 85 4.13 -12.17 -12.54
CA LYS A 85 4.05 -13.63 -12.38
C LYS A 85 3.65 -14.35 -13.67
N LYS A 86 2.68 -13.79 -14.41
CA LYS A 86 2.24 -14.37 -15.68
C LYS A 86 3.31 -14.27 -16.76
N PHE A 87 4.07 -13.17 -16.77
CA PHE A 87 5.22 -13.02 -17.65
C PHE A 87 6.28 -14.07 -17.31
N GLU A 88 6.68 -14.21 -16.05
CA GLU A 88 7.67 -15.21 -15.61
C GLU A 88 7.29 -16.64 -16.02
N GLN A 89 6.02 -17.02 -15.83
CA GLN A 89 5.51 -18.33 -16.25
C GLN A 89 5.54 -18.55 -17.76
N SER A 90 5.55 -17.47 -18.57
CA SER A 90 5.60 -17.59 -20.03
C SER A 90 7.00 -17.87 -20.58
N TYR A 91 8.05 -17.71 -19.75
CA TYR A 91 9.45 -17.98 -20.11
C TYR A 91 10.04 -19.21 -19.40
N SER A 92 9.24 -19.93 -18.60
CA SER A 92 9.57 -21.27 -18.06
C SER A 92 8.86 -22.36 -18.84
#